data_AF-A0A671TWH1-F1
#
_entry.id   AF-A0A671TWH1-F1
#
_cell.length_a   1.000
_cell.length_b   1.000
_cell.length_c   1.000
_cell.angle_alpha   90.00
_cell.angle_beta   90.00
_cell.angle_gamma   90.00
#
_symmetry.space_group_name_H-M   'P 1'
#
loop_
_entity.id
_entity.type
_entity.pdbx_description
1 polymer ?
#
loop_
_entity_poly.entity_id
_entity_poly.type
_entity_poly.pdbx_seq_one_letter_code
_entity_poly.pdbx_strand_id
1 'polypeptide(L)'
;MWLLLFFSSQKDKVRQFMIFTQSNEKTALTCLSQNDWKLDVATDKFFQNPELYVPNLKGALDKKKLEQLYNRYRDPHDDNKIGIDGIQQFCDDLTLDPASISVLLIAWKFRAATQCEFSKQEFMDGMAEQGCDSIDKLKAQLPKMEQELKDHGKFKDFYQFTFNFAKNPGQKGLGKNLLIPHYI
;
A
#
# COMPACT_ATOMS: atom_id res chain seq x y z
N MET A 1 38.82 20.22 23.40
CA MET A 1 37.81 20.75 24.35
C MET A 1 36.51 21.17 23.66
N TRP A 2 36.55 22.01 22.63
CA TRP A 2 35.37 22.46 21.87
C TRP A 2 34.58 21.34 21.15
N LEU A 3 35.26 20.38 20.51
CA LEU A 3 34.59 19.23 19.89
C LEU A 3 33.83 18.35 20.91
N LEU A 4 34.39 18.14 22.10
CA LEU A 4 33.75 17.37 23.16
C LEU A 4 32.51 18.08 23.73
N LEU A 5 32.56 19.42 23.86
CA LEU A 5 31.41 20.23 24.27
C LEU A 5 30.30 20.23 23.20
N PHE A 6 30.66 20.26 21.92
CA PHE A 6 29.71 20.20 20.80
C PHE A 6 28.99 18.85 20.73
N PHE A 7 29.72 17.73 20.83
CA PHE A 7 29.14 16.40 20.89
C PHE A 7 28.31 16.15 22.16
N SER A 8 28.68 16.78 23.30
CA SER A 8 27.87 16.74 24.52
C SER A 8 26.53 17.43 24.32
N SER A 9 26.52 18.64 23.75
CA SER A 9 25.30 19.42 23.49
C SER A 9 24.31 18.70 22.56
N GLN A 10 24.82 18.00 21.54
CA GLN A 10 23.99 17.20 20.64
C GLN A 10 23.34 16.00 21.33
N LYS A 11 24.09 15.29 22.18
CA LYS A 11 23.56 14.16 22.96
C LYS A 11 22.46 14.59 23.94
N ASP A 12 22.63 15.74 24.57
CA ASP A 12 21.60 16.29 25.48
C ASP A 12 20.31 16.63 24.74
N LYS A 13 20.43 17.22 23.54
CA LYS A 13 19.27 17.51 22.67
C LYS A 13 18.56 16.25 22.21
N VAL A 14 19.29 15.18 21.86
CA VAL A 14 18.70 13.88 21.49
C VAL A 14 17.91 13.29 22.67
N ARG A 15 18.48 13.32 23.88
CA ARG A 15 17.77 12.87 25.09
C ARG A 15 16.50 13.67 25.37
N GLN A 16 16.58 15.00 25.33
CA GLN A 16 15.40 15.85 25.56
C GLN A 16 14.33 15.65 24.50
N PHE A 17 14.71 15.53 23.22
CA PHE A 17 13.76 15.25 22.14
C PHE A 17 13.02 13.93 22.38
N MET A 18 13.72 12.86 22.76
CA MET A 18 13.09 11.58 23.08
C MET A 18 12.14 11.68 24.27
N ILE A 19 12.48 12.46 25.31
CA ILE A 19 11.59 12.68 26.47
C ILE A 19 10.30 13.40 26.04
N PHE A 20 10.40 14.45 25.23
CA PHE A 20 9.24 15.24 24.82
C PHE A 20 8.34 14.51 23.82
N THR A 21 8.93 13.77 22.88
CA THR A 21 8.19 13.14 21.77
C THR A 21 7.89 11.66 21.99
N GLN A 22 8.47 11.04 23.03
CA GLN A 22 8.43 9.59 23.28
C GLN A 22 8.90 8.76 22.07
N SER A 23 9.73 9.36 21.19
CA SER A 23 10.29 8.70 20.01
C SER A 23 11.60 7.97 20.32
N ASN A 24 12.07 7.15 19.39
CA ASN A 24 13.35 6.45 19.52
C ASN A 24 14.54 7.32 19.10
N GLU A 25 15.74 6.91 19.49
CA GLU A 25 16.98 7.65 19.26
C GLU A 25 17.25 7.91 17.77
N LYS A 26 16.91 6.96 16.89
CA LYS A 26 17.09 7.10 15.44
C LYS A 26 16.22 8.23 14.90
N THR A 27 14.94 8.27 15.28
CA THR A 27 14.02 9.35 14.90
C THR A 27 14.48 10.70 15.45
N ALA A 28 14.92 10.75 16.71
CA ALA A 28 15.45 11.96 17.31
C ALA A 28 16.67 12.51 16.55
N LEU A 29 17.61 11.64 16.18
CA LEU A 29 18.80 12.01 15.39
C LEU A 29 18.43 12.52 13.99
N THR A 30 17.48 11.87 13.31
CA THR A 30 17.02 12.31 11.98
C THR A 30 16.32 13.67 12.07
N CYS A 31 15.41 13.84 13.03
CA CYS A 31 14.65 15.09 13.17
C CYS A 31 15.55 16.27 13.58
N LEU A 32 16.46 16.07 14.52
CA LEU A 32 17.39 17.11 14.96
C LEU A 32 18.41 17.48 13.87
N SER A 33 18.95 16.50 13.15
CA SER A 33 19.93 16.78 12.08
C SER A 33 19.35 17.54 10.90
N GLN A 34 18.06 17.33 10.57
CA GLN A 34 17.35 18.07 9.51
C GLN A 34 16.88 19.46 9.93
N ASN A 35 16.97 19.80 11.22
CA ASN A 35 16.47 21.06 11.77
C ASN A 35 17.56 21.84 12.51
N ASP A 36 18.79 21.77 11.99
CA ASP A 36 19.97 22.49 12.51
C ASP A 36 20.21 22.26 14.01
N TRP A 37 19.80 21.10 14.54
CA TRP A 37 19.84 20.76 15.95
C TRP A 37 19.12 21.77 16.85
N LYS A 38 18.09 22.46 16.36
CA LYS A 38 17.19 23.30 17.15
C LYS A 38 16.06 22.44 17.71
N LEU A 39 16.10 22.22 19.03
CA LEU A 39 15.22 21.27 19.70
C LEU A 39 13.75 21.64 19.55
N ASP A 40 13.43 22.91 19.81
CA ASP A 40 12.11 23.54 19.67
C ASP A 40 11.53 23.35 18.26
N VAL A 41 12.30 23.72 17.23
CA VAL A 41 11.88 23.58 15.82
C VAL A 41 11.68 22.12 15.44
N ALA A 42 12.57 21.24 15.87
CA ALA A 42 12.48 19.81 15.59
C ALA A 42 11.24 19.20 16.26
N THR A 43 10.96 19.51 17.53
CA THR A 43 9.77 19.00 18.22
C THR A 43 8.48 19.51 17.59
N ASP A 44 8.41 20.79 17.24
CA ASP A 44 7.22 21.36 16.59
C ASP A 44 6.97 20.70 15.23
N LYS A 45 8.00 20.54 14.40
CA LYS A 45 7.87 19.84 13.12
C LYS A 45 7.53 18.36 13.28
N PHE A 46 8.06 17.70 14.31
CA PHE A 46 7.69 16.34 14.63
C PHE A 46 6.20 16.24 14.98
N PHE A 47 5.67 17.11 15.85
CA PHE A 47 4.24 17.07 16.19
C PHE A 47 3.33 17.48 15.04
N GLN A 48 3.78 18.35 14.13
CA GLN A 48 3.02 18.75 12.95
C GLN A 48 2.99 17.69 11.85
N ASN A 49 4.10 16.96 11.64
CA ASN A 49 4.24 15.98 10.56
C ASN A 49 5.02 14.73 11.02
N PRO A 50 4.49 13.96 11.98
CA PRO A 50 5.25 12.88 12.61
C PRO A 50 5.55 11.74 11.61
N GLU A 51 4.76 11.61 10.54
CA GLU A 51 4.99 10.68 9.41
C GLU A 51 6.28 10.91 8.61
N LEU A 52 6.89 12.10 8.67
CA LEU A 52 8.15 12.39 7.97
C LEU A 52 9.37 11.79 8.70
N TYR A 53 9.27 11.62 10.02
CA TYR A 53 10.41 11.31 10.91
C TYR A 53 10.32 9.95 11.57
N VAL A 54 9.12 9.37 11.62
CA VAL A 54 8.90 8.00 12.05
C VAL A 54 8.62 7.18 10.79
N PRO A 55 9.57 6.34 10.34
CA PRO A 55 9.36 5.45 9.19
C PRO A 55 8.13 4.52 9.36
N ASN A 56 7.58 4.43 10.57
CA ASN A 56 6.51 3.53 10.98
C ASN A 56 5.19 4.23 11.38
N LEU A 57 5.00 5.54 11.13
CA LEU A 57 3.67 6.15 11.37
C LEU A 57 2.67 5.92 10.24
N LYS A 58 3.15 5.59 9.03
CA LYS A 58 2.40 4.66 8.16
C LYS A 58 2.66 3.27 8.72
N GLY A 59 1.74 2.81 9.56
CA GLY A 59 1.91 1.60 10.39
C GLY A 59 2.69 0.53 9.66
N ALA A 60 3.85 0.15 10.23
CA ALA A 60 4.70 -0.89 9.69
C ALA A 60 3.83 -2.07 9.25
N LEU A 61 3.97 -2.46 7.99
CA LEU A 61 3.18 -3.55 7.44
C LEU A 61 3.37 -4.80 8.29
N ASP A 62 2.31 -5.22 8.96
CA ASP A 62 2.35 -6.40 9.80
C ASP A 62 2.20 -7.63 8.91
N LYS A 63 3.32 -8.24 8.55
CA LYS A 63 3.37 -9.44 7.70
C LYS A 63 2.51 -10.59 8.26
N LYS A 64 2.39 -10.70 9.60
CA LYS A 64 1.59 -11.76 10.21
C LYS A 64 0.11 -11.49 10.02
N LYS A 65 -0.35 -10.24 10.15
CA LYS A 65 -1.73 -9.87 9.82
C LYS A 65 -2.03 -10.06 8.35
N LEU A 66 -1.08 -9.71 7.48
CA LEU A 66 -1.26 -9.90 6.04
C LEU A 66 -1.38 -11.39 5.66
N GLU A 67 -0.56 -12.26 6.25
CA GLU A 67 -0.71 -13.73 6.08
C GLU A 67 -2.05 -14.24 6.61
N GLN A 68 -2.50 -13.76 7.78
CA GLN A 68 -3.83 -14.12 8.32
C GLN A 68 -4.96 -13.64 7.41
N LEU A 69 -4.82 -12.47 6.82
CA LEU A 69 -5.78 -11.93 5.87
C LEU A 69 -5.81 -12.75 4.57
N TYR A 70 -4.65 -13.13 4.03
CA TYR A 70 -4.59 -14.06 2.90
C TYR A 70 -5.31 -15.38 3.22
N ASN A 71 -5.07 -15.94 4.41
CA ASN A 71 -5.70 -17.19 4.85
C ASN A 71 -7.22 -17.10 4.99
N ARG A 72 -7.80 -15.90 5.11
CA ARG A 72 -9.25 -15.70 5.10
C ARG A 72 -9.86 -15.94 3.71
N TYR A 73 -9.11 -15.67 2.65
CA TYR A 73 -9.60 -15.71 1.26
C TYR A 73 -9.04 -16.88 0.45
N ARG A 74 -7.97 -17.53 0.91
CA ARG A 74 -7.33 -18.64 0.16
C ARG A 74 -8.32 -19.75 -0.18
N ASP A 75 -8.08 -20.42 -1.29
CA ASP A 75 -8.81 -21.62 -1.68
C ASP A 75 -8.59 -22.73 -0.63
N PRO A 76 -9.65 -23.39 -0.13
CA PRO A 76 -9.51 -24.51 0.79
C PRO A 76 -8.74 -25.71 0.21
N HIS A 77 -8.68 -25.82 -1.12
CA HIS A 77 -8.05 -26.93 -1.83
C HIS A 77 -6.69 -26.56 -2.45
N ASP A 78 -6.32 -25.28 -2.47
CA ASP A 78 -5.04 -24.80 -2.98
C ASP A 78 -4.55 -23.58 -2.19
N ASP A 79 -3.59 -23.82 -1.29
CA ASP A 79 -3.01 -22.78 -0.43
C ASP A 79 -2.26 -21.68 -1.19
N ASN A 80 -2.00 -21.85 -2.49
CA ASN A 80 -1.23 -20.90 -3.29
C ASN A 80 -2.09 -19.91 -4.08
N LYS A 81 -3.43 -19.97 -3.95
CA LYS A 81 -4.32 -19.00 -4.57
C LYS A 81 -5.55 -18.66 -3.74
N ILE A 82 -6.18 -17.54 -4.11
CA ILE A 82 -7.53 -17.12 -3.78
C ILE A 82 -8.36 -17.42 -5.02
N GLY A 83 -9.30 -18.37 -4.93
CA GLY A 83 -10.22 -18.70 -6.00
C GLY A 83 -11.46 -17.79 -6.03
N ILE A 84 -12.46 -18.13 -6.86
CA ILE A 84 -13.68 -17.34 -7.08
C ILE A 84 -14.40 -16.99 -5.77
N ASP A 85 -14.60 -17.97 -4.88
CA ASP A 85 -15.29 -17.76 -3.61
C ASP A 85 -14.52 -16.79 -2.70
N GLY A 86 -13.19 -16.87 -2.71
CA GLY A 86 -12.31 -15.97 -1.98
C GLY A 86 -12.32 -14.55 -2.55
N ILE A 87 -12.35 -14.41 -3.87
CA ILE A 87 -12.50 -13.10 -4.55
C ILE A 87 -13.85 -12.49 -4.22
N GLN A 88 -14.93 -13.27 -4.20
CA GLN A 88 -16.26 -12.79 -3.82
C GLN A 88 -16.25 -12.26 -2.38
N GLN A 89 -15.74 -13.04 -1.43
CA GLN A 89 -15.64 -12.62 -0.02
C GLN A 89 -14.75 -11.39 0.15
N PHE A 90 -13.67 -11.27 -0.64
CA PHE A 90 -12.80 -10.10 -0.65
C PHE A 90 -13.53 -8.85 -1.16
N CYS A 91 -14.33 -8.96 -2.21
CA CYS A 91 -15.16 -7.86 -2.71
C CYS A 91 -16.25 -7.45 -1.71
N ASP A 92 -16.89 -8.42 -1.06
CA ASP A 92 -17.91 -8.18 -0.03
C ASP A 92 -17.31 -7.44 1.17
N ASP A 93 -16.15 -7.90 1.68
CA ASP A 93 -15.42 -7.23 2.76
C ASP A 93 -14.99 -5.82 2.33
N LEU A 94 -14.60 -5.63 1.07
CA LEU A 94 -14.31 -4.34 0.47
C LEU A 94 -15.54 -3.47 0.20
N THR A 95 -16.75 -4.00 0.37
CA THR A 95 -18.02 -3.35 0.04
C THR A 95 -18.04 -2.85 -1.41
N LEU A 96 -17.51 -3.66 -2.34
CA LEU A 96 -17.44 -3.38 -3.77
C LEU A 96 -18.24 -4.40 -4.57
N ASP A 97 -18.83 -3.95 -5.68
CA ASP A 97 -19.33 -4.85 -6.71
C ASP A 97 -18.14 -5.54 -7.41
N PRO A 98 -18.08 -6.88 -7.52
CA PRO A 98 -17.05 -7.60 -8.25
C PRO A 98 -16.85 -7.13 -9.71
N ALA A 99 -17.88 -6.56 -10.34
CA ALA A 99 -17.83 -6.01 -11.69
C ALA A 99 -17.38 -4.53 -11.75
N SER A 100 -17.11 -3.90 -10.61
CA SER A 100 -16.73 -2.48 -10.56
C SER A 100 -15.33 -2.20 -11.08
N ILE A 101 -15.12 -0.98 -11.58
CA ILE A 101 -13.79 -0.49 -11.97
C ILE A 101 -12.80 -0.50 -10.80
N SER A 102 -13.27 -0.30 -9.56
CA SER A 102 -12.41 -0.29 -8.37
C SER A 102 -11.81 -1.68 -8.11
N VAL A 103 -12.55 -2.77 -8.37
CA VAL A 103 -12.01 -4.15 -8.28
C VAL A 103 -10.97 -4.39 -9.37
N LEU A 104 -11.24 -3.93 -10.60
CA LEU A 104 -10.28 -4.02 -11.70
C LEU A 104 -9.00 -3.20 -11.42
N LEU A 105 -9.14 -2.06 -10.73
CA LEU A 105 -8.03 -1.22 -10.30
C LEU A 105 -7.17 -1.94 -9.25
N ILE A 106 -7.79 -2.60 -8.27
CA ILE A 106 -7.06 -3.45 -7.31
C ILE A 106 -6.27 -4.54 -8.05
N ALA A 107 -6.92 -5.25 -8.98
CA ALA A 107 -6.25 -6.28 -9.78
C ALA A 107 -5.04 -5.74 -10.55
N TRP A 108 -5.15 -4.54 -11.12
CA TRP A 108 -4.02 -3.86 -11.78
C TRP A 108 -2.89 -3.53 -10.80
N LYS A 109 -3.22 -2.96 -9.62
CA LYS A 109 -2.21 -2.65 -8.59
C LYS A 109 -1.52 -3.92 -8.07
N PHE A 110 -2.23 -5.05 -8.05
CA PHE A 110 -1.71 -6.34 -7.62
C PHE A 110 -0.98 -7.07 -8.76
N ARG A 111 -1.02 -6.51 -9.98
CA ARG A 111 -0.50 -7.11 -11.21
C ARG A 111 -1.02 -8.52 -11.44
N ALA A 112 -2.30 -8.73 -11.15
CA ALA A 112 -2.94 -10.03 -11.28
C ALA A 112 -2.86 -10.54 -12.72
N ALA A 113 -2.43 -11.78 -12.89
CA ALA A 113 -2.19 -12.37 -14.20
C ALA A 113 -3.49 -12.79 -14.92
N THR A 114 -4.52 -13.19 -14.18
CA THR A 114 -5.76 -13.70 -14.74
C THR A 114 -6.97 -13.37 -13.88
N GLN A 115 -8.13 -13.24 -14.52
CA GLN A 115 -9.40 -12.99 -13.84
C GLN A 115 -9.82 -14.14 -12.93
N CYS A 116 -10.70 -13.85 -11.96
CA CYS A 116 -11.34 -14.83 -11.08
C CYS A 116 -10.41 -15.54 -10.08
N GLU A 117 -9.13 -15.19 -10.02
CA GLU A 117 -8.21 -15.65 -8.98
C GLU A 117 -7.12 -14.62 -8.69
N PHE A 118 -6.51 -14.74 -7.51
CA PHE A 118 -5.20 -14.16 -7.22
C PHE A 118 -4.30 -15.27 -6.70
N SER A 119 -3.07 -15.35 -7.21
CA SER A 119 -2.02 -16.12 -6.54
C SER A 119 -1.68 -15.51 -5.18
N LYS A 120 -1.10 -16.32 -4.29
CA LYS A 120 -0.58 -15.84 -3.02
C LYS A 120 0.40 -14.69 -3.21
N GLN A 121 1.30 -14.82 -4.18
CA GLN A 121 2.31 -13.81 -4.44
C GLN A 121 1.68 -12.46 -4.85
N GLU A 122 0.74 -12.46 -5.80
CA GLU A 122 0.06 -11.23 -6.25
C GLU A 122 -0.67 -10.54 -5.09
N PHE A 123 -1.36 -11.31 -4.24
CA PHE A 123 -2.04 -10.75 -3.08
C PHE A 123 -1.06 -10.14 -2.07
N MET A 124 -0.01 -10.89 -1.71
CA MET A 124 0.96 -10.47 -0.70
C MET A 124 1.79 -9.26 -1.17
N ASP A 125 2.30 -9.31 -2.40
CA ASP A 125 3.10 -8.23 -3.00
C ASP A 125 2.23 -6.99 -3.25
N GLY A 126 1.01 -7.18 -3.79
CA GLY A 126 0.06 -6.10 -4.05
C GLY A 126 -0.31 -5.35 -2.78
N MET A 127 -0.72 -6.06 -1.73
CA MET A 127 -1.01 -5.47 -0.42
C MET A 127 0.21 -4.77 0.16
N ALA A 128 1.40 -5.36 0.02
CA ALA A 128 2.63 -4.77 0.53
C ALA A 128 3.03 -3.47 -0.15
N GLU A 129 2.93 -3.42 -1.47
CA GLU A 129 3.20 -2.20 -2.24
C GLU A 129 2.16 -1.10 -2.01
N GLN A 130 0.91 -1.47 -1.69
CA GLN A 130 -0.10 -0.52 -1.25
C GLN A 130 0.07 -0.12 0.23
N GLY A 131 1.02 -0.71 0.96
CA GLY A 131 1.23 -0.46 2.39
C GLY A 131 0.05 -0.90 3.26
N CYS A 132 -0.66 -1.95 2.84
CA CYS A 132 -1.87 -2.45 3.46
C CYS A 132 -1.65 -3.82 4.11
N ASP A 133 -2.14 -3.99 5.33
CA ASP A 133 -2.20 -5.27 6.05
C ASP A 133 -3.62 -5.58 6.57
N SER A 134 -4.61 -4.78 6.13
CA SER A 134 -6.03 -4.92 6.45
C SER A 134 -6.90 -4.41 5.31
N ILE A 135 -8.16 -4.87 5.28
CA ILE A 135 -9.17 -4.39 4.32
C ILE A 135 -9.44 -2.90 4.47
N ASP A 136 -9.53 -2.38 5.69
CA ASP A 136 -9.77 -0.95 5.92
C ASP A 136 -8.68 -0.07 5.34
N LYS A 137 -7.41 -0.49 5.46
CA LYS A 137 -6.29 0.23 4.84
C LYS A 137 -6.38 0.20 3.32
N LEU A 138 -6.75 -0.95 2.73
CA LEU A 138 -6.91 -1.06 1.29
C LEU A 138 -8.06 -0.20 0.77
N LYS A 139 -9.22 -0.20 1.46
CA LYS A 139 -10.35 0.70 1.16
C LYS A 139 -9.90 2.16 1.15
N ALA A 140 -9.12 2.56 2.14
CA ALA A 140 -8.61 3.93 2.24
C ALA A 140 -7.61 4.29 1.12
N GLN A 141 -6.99 3.30 0.45
CA GLN A 141 -6.14 3.56 -0.72
C GLN A 141 -6.91 3.72 -2.03
N LEU A 142 -8.15 3.22 -2.14
CA LEU A 142 -8.93 3.27 -3.39
C LEU A 142 -9.03 4.67 -4.01
N PRO A 143 -9.38 5.74 -3.25
CA PRO A 143 -9.47 7.08 -3.84
C PRO A 143 -8.14 7.57 -4.42
N LYS A 144 -7.02 7.16 -3.82
CA LYS A 144 -5.68 7.50 -4.30
C LYS A 144 -5.36 6.75 -5.60
N MET A 145 -5.69 5.46 -5.67
CA MET A 145 -5.53 4.67 -6.90
C MET A 145 -6.35 5.27 -8.05
N GLU A 146 -7.59 5.70 -7.78
CA GLU A 146 -8.44 6.33 -8.78
C GLU A 146 -7.86 7.66 -9.27
N GLN A 147 -7.23 8.44 -8.38
CA GLN A 147 -6.53 9.66 -8.77
C GLN A 147 -5.32 9.39 -9.68
N GLU A 148 -4.63 8.24 -9.52
CA GLU A 148 -3.52 7.86 -10.42
C GLU A 148 -3.99 7.74 -11.88
N LEU A 149 -5.25 7.36 -12.12
CA LEU A 149 -5.82 7.27 -13.48
C LEU A 149 -5.99 8.63 -14.17
N LYS A 150 -5.84 9.75 -13.45
CA LYS A 150 -5.81 11.08 -14.07
C LYS A 150 -4.52 11.33 -14.83
N ASP A 151 -3.45 10.59 -14.50
CA ASP A 151 -2.22 10.61 -15.28
C ASP A 151 -2.39 9.77 -16.56
N HIS A 152 -2.10 10.37 -17.72
CA HIS A 152 -2.26 9.71 -19.01
C HIS A 152 -1.39 8.46 -19.16
N GLY A 153 -0.18 8.45 -18.58
CA GLY A 153 0.72 7.30 -18.63
C GLY A 153 0.17 6.14 -17.82
N LYS A 154 -0.29 6.40 -16.59
CA LYS A 154 -0.94 5.42 -15.72
C LYS A 154 -2.24 4.90 -16.30
N PHE A 155 -3.07 5.75 -16.87
CA PHE A 155 -4.30 5.32 -17.53
C PHE A 155 -4.01 4.38 -18.71
N LYS A 156 -3.01 4.71 -19.54
CA LYS A 156 -2.62 3.84 -20.66
C LYS A 156 -2.13 2.48 -20.18
N ASP A 157 -1.31 2.45 -19.14
CA ASP A 157 -0.82 1.23 -18.52
C ASP A 157 -1.97 0.37 -17.94
N PHE A 158 -2.87 1.00 -17.19
CA PHE A 158 -4.09 0.37 -16.68
C PHE A 158 -4.93 -0.22 -17.81
N TYR A 159 -5.21 0.57 -18.87
CA TYR A 159 -6.00 0.10 -20.01
C TYR A 159 -5.36 -1.12 -20.69
N GLN A 160 -4.04 -1.11 -20.90
CA GLN A 160 -3.31 -2.26 -21.47
C GLN A 160 -3.38 -3.49 -20.56
N PHE A 161 -3.27 -3.30 -19.25
CA PHE A 161 -3.48 -4.37 -18.28
C PHE A 161 -4.86 -5.00 -18.43
N THR A 162 -5.93 -4.19 -18.48
CA THR A 162 -7.31 -4.72 -18.54
C THR A 162 -7.53 -5.64 -19.75
N PHE A 163 -6.90 -5.34 -20.89
CA PHE A 163 -6.98 -6.17 -22.09
C PHE A 163 -6.36 -7.56 -21.89
N ASN A 164 -5.20 -7.62 -21.22
CA ASN A 164 -4.53 -8.88 -20.92
C ASN A 164 -5.25 -9.66 -19.82
N PHE A 165 -5.74 -8.94 -18.80
CA PHE A 165 -6.43 -9.51 -17.64
C PHE A 165 -7.76 -10.19 -18.01
N ALA A 166 -8.51 -9.59 -18.94
CA ALA A 166 -9.77 -10.16 -19.41
C ALA A 166 -9.59 -11.35 -20.39
N LYS A 167 -8.35 -11.64 -20.80
CA LYS A 167 -8.05 -12.69 -21.78
C LYS A 167 -7.91 -14.03 -21.08
N ASN A 168 -8.61 -15.06 -21.57
CA ASN A 168 -8.44 -16.41 -21.04
C ASN A 168 -7.01 -16.95 -21.30
N PRO A 169 -6.40 -17.65 -20.32
CA PRO A 169 -5.12 -18.33 -20.52
C PRO A 169 -5.16 -19.21 -21.79
N GLY A 170 -4.27 -18.95 -22.74
CA GLY A 170 -4.17 -19.69 -24.00
C GLY A 170 -4.92 -19.08 -25.21
N GLN A 171 -5.73 -18.03 -25.05
CA GLN A 171 -6.30 -17.31 -26.19
C GLN A 171 -5.36 -16.21 -26.71
N LYS A 172 -5.36 -15.95 -28.03
CA LYS A 172 -4.56 -14.89 -28.67
C LYS A 172 -5.25 -13.51 -28.74
N GLY A 173 -6.56 -13.43 -28.51
CA GLY A 173 -7.32 -12.17 -28.37
C GLY A 173 -8.53 -12.34 -27.46
N LEU A 174 -9.14 -11.22 -27.03
CA LEU A 174 -10.46 -11.21 -26.37
C LEU A 174 -11.53 -11.66 -27.37
N GLY A 175 -12.41 -12.57 -26.95
CA GLY A 175 -13.55 -12.98 -27.79
C GLY A 175 -14.37 -11.77 -28.23
N LYS A 176 -14.79 -11.74 -29.50
CA LYS A 176 -15.49 -10.62 -30.14
C LYS A 176 -16.73 -10.10 -29.37
N ASN A 177 -17.28 -10.89 -28.43
CA ASN A 177 -18.44 -10.52 -27.62
C ASN A 177 -18.13 -9.51 -26.48
N LEU A 178 -16.86 -9.31 -26.12
CA LEU A 178 -16.46 -8.26 -25.15
C LEU A 178 -16.14 -6.90 -25.82
N LEU A 179 -16.14 -6.86 -27.16
CA LEU A 179 -15.68 -5.70 -27.94
C LEU A 179 -16.81 -4.79 -28.44
N ILE A 180 -18.03 -4.90 -27.90
CA ILE A 180 -19.14 -4.05 -28.32
C ILE A 180 -19.52 -3.10 -27.19
N PRO A 181 -19.13 -1.81 -27.26
CA PRO A 181 -19.82 -0.78 -26.50
C PRO A 181 -21.24 -0.68 -27.07
N HIS A 182 -22.24 -1.05 -26.27
CA HIS A 182 -23.63 -0.69 -26.53
C HIS A 182 -23.80 0.82 -26.33
N TYR A 183 -23.35 1.62 -27.30
CA TYR A 183 -23.79 2.99 -27.54
C TYR A 183 -23.69 3.25 -29.04
N ILE A 184 -24.78 2.91 -29.75
CA ILE A 184 -25.29 3.70 -30.87
C ILE A 184 -26.50 4.44 -30.31
#